data_AF-A0A7S0CVZ3-F1
#
_entry.id   AF-A0A7S0CVZ3-F1
#
_cell.length_a   1.000
_cell.length_b   1.000
_cell.length_c   1.000
_cell.angle_alpha   90.00
_cell.angle_beta   90.00
_cell.angle_gamma   90.00
#
_symmetry.space_group_name_H-M   'P 1'
#
loop_
_entity.id
_entity.type
_entity.pdbx_description
1 polymer ?
#
loop_
_entity_poly.entity_id
_entity_poly.type
_entity_poly.pdbx_seq_one_letter_code
_entity_poly.pdbx_strand_id
1 'polypeptide(L)'
;RSADADDAEDDDEASVGVAARGELADASSFDENDASFFSFRFGGGDVLIPGRRARNRAFDGDEVAIRIFPPERWTRGPEVVAARAGRRGDEEDEEEDEEEDERATDSSDATDSSDPTVPTGQVVAILRPRGADFVATVCAEDAEELARSAAGERASSRAAARVSVLALPADRRLPKVRLMTRRASELVRQRLLVRVERWPNESRHPEARVLRVLGPAGDAATETAALLLEHEILDAPFSRGALAELPSAGAAWRVPRSELSARVDAREWRVMSIDPPGCVDV
;
A
#
# COMPACT_ATOMS: atom_id res chain seq x y z
N ARG A 1 -2.14 23.88 -63.53
CA ARG A 1 -0.69 24.13 -63.31
C ARG A 1 -0.62 24.65 -61.88
N SER A 2 -0.53 23.75 -60.89
CA SER A 2 0.71 23.26 -60.23
C SER A 2 1.40 24.42 -59.49
N ALA A 3 1.90 24.32 -58.26
CA ALA A 3 2.26 23.23 -57.35
C ALA A 3 2.31 23.86 -55.91
N ASP A 4 1.92 23.15 -54.84
CA ASP A 4 2.75 22.41 -53.84
C ASP A 4 3.68 23.21 -52.92
N ALA A 5 3.77 22.66 -51.68
CA ALA A 5 4.71 22.83 -50.57
C ALA A 5 4.42 24.01 -49.60
N ASP A 6 3.89 23.74 -48.41
CA ASP A 6 4.55 23.25 -47.17
C ASP A 6 5.22 24.39 -46.40
N ASP A 7 4.71 24.69 -45.20
CA ASP A 7 5.50 24.50 -43.98
C ASP A 7 4.58 24.58 -42.75
N ALA A 8 4.68 23.51 -41.96
CA ALA A 8 4.08 23.32 -40.66
C ALA A 8 4.93 24.00 -39.57
N GLU A 9 4.27 24.50 -38.53
CA GLU A 9 4.75 24.71 -37.15
C GLU A 9 3.52 25.18 -36.36
N ASP A 10 2.82 24.25 -35.70
CA ASP A 10 2.91 23.95 -34.26
C ASP A 10 2.46 25.11 -33.36
N ASP A 11 1.35 24.91 -32.64
CA ASP A 11 1.44 24.64 -31.21
C ASP A 11 0.05 24.34 -30.62
N ASP A 12 -0.11 23.04 -30.36
CA ASP A 12 -0.87 22.39 -29.30
C ASP A 12 -1.67 23.29 -28.33
N GLU A 13 -2.94 23.56 -28.69
CA GLU A 13 -3.92 24.09 -27.74
C GLU A 13 -5.05 23.08 -27.49
N ALA A 14 -4.89 22.34 -26.37
CA ALA A 14 -5.95 21.84 -25.51
C ALA A 14 -7.04 20.95 -26.13
N SER A 15 -6.71 19.67 -26.35
CA SER A 15 -7.72 18.59 -26.29
C SER A 15 -7.19 17.34 -25.56
N VAL A 16 -6.67 17.50 -24.35
CA VAL A 16 -6.30 16.37 -23.49
C VAL A 16 -7.57 15.84 -22.82
N GLY A 17 -8.10 14.75 -23.38
CA GLY A 17 -9.34 14.10 -22.95
C GLY A 17 -9.35 13.72 -21.46
N VAL A 18 -10.43 14.16 -20.81
CA VAL A 18 -11.04 13.70 -19.55
C VAL A 18 -10.06 13.15 -18.49
N ALA A 19 -9.63 14.04 -17.59
CA ALA A 19 -9.11 13.66 -16.29
C ALA A 19 -10.27 13.30 -15.36
N ALA A 20 -10.43 12.01 -15.03
CA ALA A 20 -11.34 11.60 -13.96
C ALA A 20 -10.58 11.67 -12.62
N ARG A 21 -11.25 12.18 -11.57
CA ARG A 21 -10.70 12.34 -10.21
C ARG A 21 -11.40 11.38 -9.26
N GLY A 22 -10.63 10.71 -8.41
CA GLY A 22 -11.15 9.74 -7.44
C GLY A 22 -10.05 9.07 -6.64
N GLU A 23 -10.44 8.16 -5.76
CA GLU A 23 -9.53 7.35 -4.95
C GLU A 23 -9.12 6.10 -5.73
N LEU A 24 -7.83 5.80 -5.72
CA LEU A 24 -7.29 4.56 -6.28
C LEU A 24 -7.52 3.43 -5.27
N ALA A 25 -8.18 2.35 -5.67
CA ALA A 25 -8.59 1.28 -4.78
C ALA A 25 -8.35 -0.11 -5.37
N ASP A 26 -8.64 -1.14 -4.57
CA ASP A 26 -8.58 -2.56 -4.94
C ASP A 26 -7.26 -2.95 -5.60
N ALA A 27 -6.16 -2.45 -5.05
CA ALA A 27 -4.84 -2.93 -5.41
C ALA A 27 -4.80 -4.46 -5.27
N SER A 28 -4.48 -5.17 -6.35
CA SER A 28 -4.07 -6.56 -6.19
C SER A 28 -2.74 -6.62 -5.44
N SER A 29 -2.48 -7.76 -4.79
CA SER A 29 -1.20 -8.04 -4.14
C SER A 29 -0.05 -7.60 -5.06
N PHE A 30 0.87 -6.77 -4.56
CA PHE A 30 2.19 -6.62 -5.14
C PHE A 30 2.87 -7.98 -5.06
N ASP A 31 2.73 -8.75 -6.12
CA ASP A 31 3.57 -9.91 -6.32
C ASP A 31 4.94 -9.44 -6.82
N GLU A 32 5.97 -10.26 -6.62
CA GLU A 32 7.35 -9.93 -7.04
C GLU A 32 7.46 -9.67 -8.55
N ASN A 33 6.46 -10.13 -9.30
CA ASN A 33 6.33 -10.06 -10.75
C ASN A 33 5.61 -8.80 -11.27
N ASP A 34 5.40 -7.78 -10.42
CA ASP A 34 4.77 -6.50 -10.78
C ASP A 34 3.37 -6.62 -11.42
N ALA A 35 2.69 -7.74 -11.11
CA ALA A 35 1.34 -8.10 -11.55
C ALA A 35 0.22 -7.25 -10.93
N SER A 36 0.60 -6.25 -10.13
CA SER A 36 -0.33 -5.39 -9.42
C SER A 36 -1.15 -4.55 -10.40
N PHE A 37 -2.47 -4.60 -10.26
CA PHE A 37 -3.41 -3.69 -10.91
C PHE A 37 -4.23 -2.98 -9.85
N PHE A 38 -4.81 -1.85 -10.22
CA PHE A 38 -5.72 -1.09 -9.37
C PHE A 38 -7.04 -0.88 -10.08
N SER A 39 -8.11 -0.78 -9.32
CA SER A 39 -9.40 -0.29 -9.80
C SER A 39 -9.52 1.20 -9.48
N PHE A 40 -10.17 1.93 -10.39
CA PHE A 40 -10.59 3.30 -10.16
C PHE A 40 -12.08 3.41 -10.44
N ARG A 41 -12.87 3.77 -9.42
CA ARG A 41 -14.32 3.92 -9.59
C ARG A 41 -14.66 5.22 -10.31
N PHE A 42 -15.33 5.12 -11.46
CA PHE A 42 -15.82 6.25 -12.23
C PHE A 42 -17.18 5.99 -12.88
N GLY A 43 -18.11 6.93 -12.76
CA GLY A 43 -19.36 6.89 -13.53
C GLY A 43 -20.25 5.64 -13.32
N GLY A 44 -20.09 4.93 -12.20
CA GLY A 44 -20.85 3.70 -11.90
C GLY A 44 -20.17 2.39 -12.33
N GLY A 45 -18.93 2.43 -12.81
CA GLY A 45 -18.11 1.25 -13.09
C GLY A 45 -16.64 1.45 -12.69
N ASP A 46 -15.83 0.41 -12.89
CA ASP A 46 -14.42 0.40 -12.56
C ASP A 46 -13.55 0.58 -13.81
N VAL A 47 -12.51 1.40 -13.70
CA VAL A 47 -11.44 1.55 -14.68
C VAL A 47 -10.20 0.83 -14.16
N LEU A 48 -9.69 -0.11 -14.94
CA LEU A 48 -8.50 -0.88 -14.65
C LEU A 48 -7.24 -0.04 -14.92
N ILE A 49 -6.32 -0.02 -13.96
CA ILE A 49 -4.99 0.59 -14.10
C ILE A 49 -3.96 -0.56 -14.11
N PRO A 50 -3.44 -0.95 -15.27
CA PRO A 50 -2.61 -2.15 -15.40
C PRO A 50 -1.13 -1.84 -15.16
N GLY A 51 -0.54 -2.54 -14.18
CA GLY A 51 0.90 -2.54 -13.97
C GLY A 51 1.50 -1.25 -13.41
N ARG A 52 2.82 -1.28 -13.21
CA ARG A 52 3.56 -0.23 -12.50
C ARG A 52 3.59 1.11 -13.24
N ARG A 53 3.78 1.11 -14.56
CA ARG A 53 3.88 2.34 -15.36
C ARG A 53 2.56 3.10 -15.35
N ALA A 54 1.43 2.42 -15.61
CA ALA A 54 0.11 3.05 -15.62
C ALA A 54 -0.31 3.55 -14.23
N ARG A 55 0.13 2.89 -13.15
CA ARG A 55 -0.10 3.36 -11.77
C ARG A 55 0.65 4.64 -11.42
N ASN A 56 1.76 4.94 -12.11
CA ASN A 56 2.54 6.17 -11.93
C ASN A 56 2.83 6.50 -10.45
N ARG A 57 3.43 5.54 -9.73
CA ARG A 57 3.88 5.70 -8.33
C ARG A 57 2.77 6.04 -7.32
N ALA A 58 1.50 5.89 -7.67
CA ALA A 58 0.39 6.02 -6.74
C ALA A 58 0.31 4.82 -5.77
N PHE A 59 -0.09 5.09 -4.53
CA PHE A 59 -0.44 4.08 -3.53
C PHE A 59 -1.94 3.79 -3.51
N ASP A 60 -2.31 2.66 -2.91
CA ASP A 60 -3.69 2.39 -2.55
C ASP A 60 -4.22 3.47 -1.58
N GLY A 61 -5.41 3.98 -1.87
CA GLY A 61 -6.04 5.06 -1.12
C GLY A 61 -5.55 6.47 -1.50
N ASP A 62 -4.63 6.61 -2.45
CA ASP A 62 -4.27 7.92 -2.98
C ASP A 62 -5.42 8.50 -3.81
N GLU A 63 -5.61 9.81 -3.70
CA GLU A 63 -6.49 10.53 -4.61
C GLU A 63 -5.72 10.89 -5.87
N VAL A 64 -6.19 10.40 -7.01
CA VAL A 64 -5.49 10.49 -8.29
C VAL A 64 -6.35 11.13 -9.37
N ALA A 65 -5.68 11.68 -10.38
CA ALA A 65 -6.26 11.97 -11.67
C ALA A 65 -5.84 10.88 -12.66
N ILE A 66 -6.81 10.29 -13.37
CA ILE A 66 -6.54 9.29 -14.39
C ILE A 66 -6.91 9.79 -15.78
N ARG A 67 -6.22 9.28 -16.80
CA ARG A 67 -6.60 9.35 -18.21
C ARG A 67 -7.16 8.00 -18.62
N ILE A 68 -8.43 7.98 -19.02
CA ILE A 68 -9.07 6.77 -19.55
C ILE A 68 -8.62 6.60 -21.00
N PHE A 69 -8.21 5.39 -21.37
CA PHE A 69 -7.82 5.08 -22.73
C PHE A 69 -9.04 4.88 -23.63
N PRO A 70 -8.90 5.10 -24.95
CA PRO A 70 -9.96 4.79 -25.89
C PRO A 70 -10.20 3.26 -25.95
N PRO A 71 -11.41 2.79 -26.33
CA PRO A 71 -11.79 1.37 -26.25
C PRO A 71 -10.85 0.38 -26.95
N GLU A 72 -10.11 0.83 -27.97
CA GLU A 72 -9.16 0.02 -28.72
C GLU A 72 -7.93 -0.37 -27.87
N ARG A 73 -7.66 0.39 -26.80
CA ARG A 73 -6.56 0.14 -25.85
C ARG A 73 -7.04 -0.48 -24.54
N TRP A 74 -8.31 -0.87 -24.45
CA TRP A 74 -8.84 -1.56 -23.28
C TRP A 74 -8.27 -2.97 -23.18
N THR A 75 -7.92 -3.37 -21.98
CA THR A 75 -7.29 -4.66 -21.70
C THR A 75 -8.34 -5.69 -21.31
N ARG A 76 -7.96 -6.97 -21.36
CA ARG A 76 -8.78 -8.04 -20.75
C ARG A 76 -8.87 -7.86 -19.24
N GLY A 77 -9.86 -8.53 -18.65
CA GLY A 77 -10.14 -8.43 -17.23
C GLY A 77 -8.94 -8.75 -16.32
N PRO A 78 -9.00 -8.31 -15.05
CA PRO A 78 -7.89 -8.37 -14.10
C PRO A 78 -7.28 -9.76 -13.88
N GLU A 79 -8.08 -10.83 -13.95
CA GLU A 79 -7.60 -12.21 -13.81
C GLU A 79 -6.61 -12.60 -14.92
N VAL A 80 -6.85 -12.14 -16.16
CA VAL A 80 -5.98 -12.42 -17.31
C VAL A 80 -4.69 -11.61 -17.21
N VAL A 81 -4.77 -10.36 -16.71
CA VAL A 81 -3.61 -9.50 -16.51
C VAL A 81 -2.69 -10.07 -15.43
N ALA A 82 -3.26 -10.49 -14.30
CA ALA A 82 -2.49 -11.12 -13.21
C ALA A 82 -1.81 -12.43 -13.67
N ALA A 83 -2.52 -13.28 -14.42
CA ALA A 83 -1.99 -14.55 -14.94
C ALA A 83 -0.88 -14.40 -15.98
N ARG A 84 -0.77 -13.24 -16.66
CA ARG A 84 0.29 -12.93 -17.62
C ARG A 84 1.55 -12.41 -16.95
N ALA A 85 1.39 -11.50 -15.98
CA ALA A 85 2.53 -10.95 -15.24
C ALA A 85 3.28 -12.05 -14.46
N GLY A 86 2.58 -13.04 -13.90
CA GLY A 86 3.20 -14.19 -13.24
C GLY A 86 4.10 -15.08 -14.12
N ARG A 87 4.06 -14.95 -15.46
CA ARG A 87 4.90 -15.74 -16.38
C ARG A 87 6.18 -15.03 -16.82
N ARG A 88 6.27 -13.71 -16.59
CA ARG A 88 7.40 -12.87 -17.04
C ARG A 88 8.47 -12.69 -15.95
N GLY A 89 8.24 -13.22 -14.75
CA GLY A 89 9.09 -13.04 -13.56
C GLY A 89 10.28 -14.00 -13.42
N ASP A 90 10.53 -14.87 -14.41
CA ASP A 90 11.70 -15.77 -14.42
C ASP A 90 12.94 -15.13 -15.10
N GLU A 91 12.83 -13.92 -15.65
CA GLU A 91 13.94 -13.19 -16.25
C GLU A 91 14.48 -12.15 -15.25
N GLU A 92 15.76 -12.32 -14.92
CA GLU A 92 16.49 -11.82 -13.77
C GLU A 92 16.55 -10.28 -13.68
N ASP A 93 16.84 -9.80 -12.46
CA ASP A 93 17.25 -8.43 -12.14
C ASP A 93 18.41 -7.96 -13.01
N GLU A 94 18.14 -7.45 -14.21
CA GLU A 94 19.03 -6.57 -14.93
C GLU A 94 18.40 -5.17 -15.01
N GLU A 95 19.17 -4.19 -14.54
CA GLU A 95 18.97 -2.78 -14.86
C GLU A 95 19.22 -2.62 -16.37
N GLU A 96 18.31 -3.12 -17.21
CA GLU A 96 18.30 -2.84 -18.64
C GLU A 96 17.22 -1.84 -18.99
N ASP A 97 17.62 -0.97 -19.91
CA ASP A 97 17.11 0.36 -20.10
C ASP A 97 15.70 0.44 -20.71
N GLU A 98 15.18 1.64 -20.52
CA GLU A 98 13.95 2.30 -20.93
C GLU A 98 13.35 2.04 -22.33
N GLU A 99 13.29 0.86 -22.96
CA GLU A 99 12.64 0.76 -24.31
C GLU A 99 11.72 -0.45 -24.61
N GLU A 100 11.45 -1.38 -23.69
CA GLU A 100 10.62 -2.55 -24.05
C GLU A 100 9.10 -2.45 -23.83
N ASP A 101 8.61 -1.56 -22.97
CA ASP A 101 7.19 -1.59 -22.57
C ASP A 101 6.25 -0.86 -23.55
N GLU A 102 6.75 -0.10 -24.52
CA GLU A 102 5.91 0.42 -25.61
C GLU A 102 5.57 -0.66 -26.66
N ARG A 103 6.29 -1.79 -26.67
CA ARG A 103 5.97 -2.96 -27.52
C ARG A 103 5.12 -4.02 -26.82
N ALA A 104 4.93 -3.94 -25.50
CA ALA A 104 4.11 -4.89 -24.75
C ALA A 104 2.60 -4.72 -24.99
N THR A 105 2.17 -3.64 -25.66
CA THR A 105 0.76 -3.45 -26.06
C THR A 105 0.43 -3.97 -27.46
N ASP A 106 1.40 -4.52 -28.20
CA ASP A 106 1.19 -4.98 -29.59
C ASP A 106 1.55 -6.45 -29.84
N SER A 107 1.71 -7.28 -28.79
CA SER A 107 1.74 -8.72 -29.00
C SER A 107 0.31 -9.24 -29.16
N SER A 108 -0.13 -9.26 -30.41
CA SER A 108 -1.21 -10.10 -30.89
C SER A 108 -0.83 -11.58 -30.65
N ASP A 109 -0.96 -12.07 -29.42
CA ASP A 109 -0.69 -13.47 -29.11
C ASP A 109 -1.95 -14.23 -28.69
N ALA A 110 -2.11 -15.37 -29.37
CA ALA A 110 -3.33 -16.07 -29.69
C ALA A 110 -3.92 -16.81 -28.49
N THR A 111 -4.59 -16.08 -27.60
CA THR A 111 -5.52 -16.63 -26.61
C THR A 111 -6.92 -16.07 -26.87
N ASP A 112 -7.92 -16.96 -26.83
CA ASP A 112 -9.29 -16.82 -27.33
C ASP A 112 -9.84 -15.38 -27.32
N SER A 113 -10.27 -14.88 -28.48
CA SER A 113 -10.77 -13.50 -28.69
C SER A 113 -12.14 -13.23 -28.03
N SER A 114 -12.61 -14.15 -27.18
CA SER A 114 -13.95 -14.17 -26.61
C SER A 114 -14.05 -13.42 -25.28
N ASP A 115 -12.93 -13.16 -24.60
CA ASP A 115 -12.94 -12.46 -23.32
C ASP A 115 -13.28 -10.96 -23.49
N PRO A 116 -14.25 -10.44 -22.72
CA PRO A 116 -14.60 -9.03 -22.78
C PRO A 116 -13.43 -8.15 -22.29
N THR A 117 -13.20 -7.05 -23.01
CA THR A 117 -12.29 -6.00 -22.55
C THR A 117 -12.98 -5.12 -21.50
N VAL A 118 -12.20 -4.55 -20.59
CA VAL A 118 -12.68 -3.67 -19.52
C VAL A 118 -12.11 -2.26 -19.70
N PRO A 119 -12.81 -1.20 -19.27
CA PRO A 119 -12.27 0.16 -19.31
C PRO A 119 -10.89 0.22 -18.65
N THR A 120 -9.90 0.74 -19.37
CA THR A 120 -8.51 0.81 -18.92
C THR A 120 -8.01 2.24 -18.95
N GLY A 121 -7.14 2.62 -18.02
CA GLY A 121 -6.52 3.93 -17.99
C GLY A 121 -5.15 3.94 -17.32
N GLN A 122 -4.66 5.16 -17.09
CA GLN A 122 -3.42 5.40 -16.34
C GLN A 122 -3.57 6.60 -15.42
N VAL A 123 -2.86 6.57 -14.29
CA VAL A 123 -2.69 7.69 -13.39
C VAL A 123 -1.77 8.73 -14.03
N VAL A 124 -2.28 9.94 -14.22
CA VAL A 124 -1.52 11.07 -14.76
C VAL A 124 -1.02 12.01 -13.67
N ALA A 125 -1.69 12.04 -12.51
CA ALA A 125 -1.25 12.82 -11.36
C ALA A 125 -1.76 12.21 -10.05
N ILE A 126 -0.96 12.36 -8.99
CA ILE A 126 -1.38 12.13 -7.61
C ILE A 126 -1.80 13.49 -7.04
N LEU A 127 -3.09 13.67 -6.77
CA LEU A 127 -3.67 14.92 -6.31
C LEU A 127 -3.54 15.09 -4.80
N ARG A 128 -3.77 14.01 -4.06
CA ARG A 128 -3.61 13.97 -2.61
C ARG A 128 -3.06 12.61 -2.19
N PRO A 129 -1.82 12.55 -1.69
CA PRO A 129 -1.30 11.33 -1.11
C PRO A 129 -1.99 11.05 0.22
N ARG A 130 -2.35 9.79 0.50
CA ARG A 130 -2.93 9.38 1.80
C ARG A 130 -1.94 9.55 2.96
N GLY A 131 -0.64 9.45 2.65
CA GLY A 131 0.45 9.34 3.61
C GLY A 131 0.72 7.87 3.92
N ALA A 132 1.99 7.45 3.82
CA ALA A 132 2.35 6.04 3.84
C ALA A 132 3.26 5.73 5.04
N ASP A 133 2.65 5.78 6.23
CA ASP A 133 3.21 5.12 7.41
C ASP A 133 2.66 3.70 7.45
N PHE A 134 3.53 2.71 7.45
CA PHE A 134 3.10 1.31 7.52
C PHE A 134 4.18 0.44 8.15
N VAL A 135 3.78 -0.77 8.52
CA VAL A 135 4.71 -1.76 9.05
C VAL A 135 5.39 -2.49 7.91
N ALA A 136 6.71 -2.64 8.00
CA ALA A 136 7.51 -3.38 7.04
C ALA A 136 8.59 -4.22 7.73
N THR A 137 9.11 -5.21 7.01
CA THR A 137 10.20 -6.08 7.45
C THR A 137 11.27 -6.13 6.36
N VAL A 138 12.55 -6.13 6.72
CA VAL A 138 13.66 -6.29 5.75
C VAL A 138 13.45 -7.57 4.92
N CYS A 139 13.62 -7.46 3.60
CA CYS A 139 13.49 -8.59 2.67
C CYS A 139 14.47 -9.73 3.02
N ALA A 140 14.10 -10.97 2.69
CA ALA A 140 14.89 -12.15 3.05
C ALA A 140 16.25 -12.13 2.35
N GLU A 141 16.29 -11.71 1.08
CA GLU A 141 17.49 -11.66 0.25
C GLU A 141 18.54 -10.70 0.85
N ASP A 142 18.09 -9.50 1.22
CA ASP A 142 18.93 -8.49 1.87
C ASP A 142 19.37 -8.94 3.27
N ALA A 143 18.49 -9.59 4.03
CA ALA A 143 18.82 -10.12 5.36
C ALA A 143 19.90 -11.21 5.28
N GLU A 144 19.80 -12.13 4.32
CA GLU A 144 20.78 -13.18 4.09
C GLU A 144 22.12 -12.62 3.59
N GLU A 145 22.09 -11.65 2.67
CA GLU A 145 23.31 -11.00 2.18
C GLU A 145 24.07 -10.29 3.31
N LEU A 146 23.33 -9.63 4.19
CA LEU A 146 23.90 -8.94 5.34
C LEU A 146 24.47 -9.93 6.37
N ALA A 147 23.82 -11.09 6.56
CA ALA A 147 24.33 -12.17 7.40
C ALA A 147 25.62 -12.78 6.82
N ARG A 148 25.67 -13.07 5.51
CA ARG A 148 26.86 -13.56 4.81
C ARG A 148 28.04 -12.57 4.93
N SER A 149 27.75 -11.28 4.78
CA SER A 149 28.73 -10.20 4.92
C SER A 149 29.30 -10.13 6.34
N ALA A 150 28.45 -10.28 7.37
CA ALA A 150 28.88 -10.30 8.76
C ALA A 150 29.74 -11.54 9.11
N ALA A 151 29.52 -12.66 8.42
CA ALA A 151 30.30 -13.89 8.58
C ALA A 151 31.66 -13.88 7.86
N GLY A 152 31.98 -12.83 7.09
CA GLY A 152 33.25 -12.69 6.38
C GLY A 152 33.37 -13.53 5.09
N GLU A 153 32.25 -14.11 4.63
CA GLU A 153 32.19 -14.87 3.38
C GLU A 153 32.02 -13.92 2.19
N ARG A 154 33.03 -13.85 1.30
CA ARG A 154 33.09 -13.06 0.04
C ARG A 154 32.02 -11.97 -0.08
N ALA A 155 32.12 -10.95 0.77
CA ALA A 155 31.51 -9.68 0.45
C ALA A 155 32.19 -9.17 -0.83
N SER A 156 31.47 -9.10 -1.95
CA SER A 156 31.84 -8.14 -2.99
C SER A 156 32.06 -6.80 -2.27
N SER A 157 33.07 -6.03 -2.64
CA SER A 157 33.45 -4.77 -1.98
C SER A 157 32.30 -3.74 -1.81
N ARG A 158 31.13 -3.99 -2.42
CA ARG A 158 29.86 -3.28 -2.27
C ARG A 158 29.05 -3.61 -1.00
N ALA A 159 29.13 -4.81 -0.41
CA ALA A 159 28.19 -5.25 0.64
C ALA A 159 28.47 -4.62 2.02
N ALA A 160 29.75 -4.39 2.37
CA ALA A 160 30.14 -3.73 3.63
C ALA A 160 29.78 -2.24 3.70
N ALA A 161 29.35 -1.65 2.58
CA ALA A 161 29.01 -0.24 2.44
C ALA A 161 27.58 -0.02 1.92
N ARG A 162 26.73 -1.06 1.87
CA ARG A 162 25.33 -0.88 1.47
C ARG A 162 24.63 0.00 2.51
N VAL A 163 24.38 1.25 2.12
CA VAL A 163 23.60 2.21 2.90
C VAL A 163 22.09 1.97 2.68
N SER A 164 21.70 0.87 2.02
CA SER A 164 20.29 0.60 1.71
C SER A 164 19.95 -0.88 1.73
N VAL A 165 18.75 -1.18 2.22
CA VAL A 165 18.08 -2.49 2.10
C VAL A 165 16.63 -2.29 1.67
N LEU A 166 16.03 -3.27 1.03
CA LEU A 166 14.60 -3.32 0.74
C LEU A 166 13.84 -3.88 1.94
N ALA A 167 12.65 -3.33 2.17
CA ALA A 167 11.72 -3.81 3.16
C ALA A 167 10.35 -4.07 2.51
N LEU A 168 9.77 -5.22 2.85
CA LEU A 168 8.46 -5.66 2.41
C LEU A 168 7.41 -5.14 3.40
N PRO A 169 6.41 -4.37 2.94
CA PRO A 169 5.26 -3.99 3.76
C PRO A 169 4.48 -5.22 4.21
N ALA A 170 3.84 -5.13 5.38
CA ALA A 170 2.88 -6.14 5.84
C ALA A 170 1.59 -6.12 4.99
N ASP A 171 1.12 -4.93 4.63
CA ASP A 171 0.06 -4.77 3.62
C ASP A 171 0.65 -4.97 2.22
N ARG A 172 0.35 -6.12 1.63
CA ARG A 172 0.83 -6.49 0.28
C ARG A 172 0.29 -5.63 -0.84
N ARG A 173 -0.67 -4.73 -0.57
CA ARG A 173 -1.13 -3.72 -1.53
C ARG A 173 -0.14 -2.56 -1.69
N LEU A 174 0.90 -2.52 -0.87
CA LEU A 174 1.96 -1.51 -0.93
C LEU A 174 3.24 -2.10 -1.55
N PRO A 175 4.01 -1.31 -2.32
CA PRO A 175 5.29 -1.75 -2.89
C PRO A 175 6.37 -1.96 -1.82
N LYS A 176 7.34 -2.83 -2.13
CA LYS A 176 8.64 -2.86 -1.42
C LYS A 176 9.24 -1.45 -1.35
N VAL A 177 9.86 -1.09 -0.23
CA VAL A 177 10.47 0.23 0.00
C VAL A 177 11.95 0.14 0.28
N ARG A 178 12.72 1.12 -0.18
CA ARG A 178 14.16 1.21 0.07
C ARG A 178 14.43 1.99 1.35
N LEU A 179 15.02 1.33 2.34
CA LEU A 179 15.43 1.92 3.61
C LEU A 179 16.89 2.34 3.53
N MET A 180 17.14 3.66 3.57
CA MET A 180 18.50 4.19 3.61
C MET A 180 19.04 4.19 5.04
N THR A 181 19.92 3.24 5.40
CA THR A 181 20.47 3.08 6.74
C THR A 181 21.87 2.45 6.74
N ARG A 182 22.70 2.86 7.70
CA ARG A 182 23.99 2.21 8.00
C ARG A 182 23.88 1.11 9.05
N ARG A 183 22.69 0.95 9.65
CA ARG A 183 22.41 -0.02 10.73
C ARG A 183 21.45 -1.10 10.25
N ALA A 184 21.54 -1.50 8.98
CA ALA A 184 20.65 -2.48 8.38
C ALA A 184 20.63 -3.80 9.18
N SER A 185 21.77 -4.19 9.77
CA SER A 185 21.93 -5.46 10.50
C SER A 185 21.12 -5.50 11.78
N GLU A 186 20.92 -4.35 12.42
CA GLU A 186 20.06 -4.21 13.60
C GLU A 186 18.56 -4.30 13.25
N LEU A 187 18.19 -4.08 11.98
CA LEU A 187 16.79 -4.06 11.52
C LEU A 187 16.33 -5.42 10.97
N VAL A 188 17.26 -6.33 10.71
CA VAL A 188 16.94 -7.68 10.22
C VAL A 188 16.05 -8.40 11.24
N ARG A 189 15.00 -9.04 10.74
CA ARG A 189 13.99 -9.77 11.53
C ARG A 189 13.26 -8.90 12.57
N GLN A 190 13.19 -7.59 12.36
CA GLN A 190 12.38 -6.68 13.15
C GLN A 190 11.12 -6.26 12.37
N ARG A 191 10.02 -6.00 13.08
CA ARG A 191 8.89 -5.23 12.57
C ARG A 191 9.21 -3.74 12.69
N LEU A 192 9.13 -3.03 11.57
CA LEU A 192 9.54 -1.64 11.46
C LEU A 192 8.33 -0.78 11.09
N LEU A 193 8.05 0.26 11.85
CA LEU A 193 7.19 1.34 11.37
C LEU A 193 8.03 2.24 10.48
N VAL A 194 7.68 2.32 9.20
CA VAL A 194 8.40 3.08 8.19
C VAL A 194 7.51 4.19 7.63
N ARG A 195 8.15 5.26 7.13
CA ARG A 195 7.48 6.36 6.43
C ARG A 195 8.13 6.56 5.07
N VAL A 196 7.34 6.53 4.02
CA VAL A 196 7.79 6.92 2.68
C VAL A 196 8.12 8.43 2.67
N GLU A 197 9.32 8.78 2.22
CA GLU A 197 9.76 10.18 2.12
C GLU A 197 9.63 10.71 0.70
N ARG A 198 10.01 9.91 -0.31
CA ARG A 198 9.91 10.26 -1.73
C ARG A 198 9.90 9.03 -2.61
N TRP A 199 9.44 9.20 -3.85
CA TRP A 199 9.57 8.19 -4.89
C TRP A 199 10.11 8.86 -6.18
N PRO A 200 11.44 8.87 -6.37
CA PRO A 200 12.05 9.41 -7.59
C PRO A 200 11.55 8.67 -8.84
N ASN A 201 11.45 9.37 -9.96
CA ASN A 201 10.95 8.84 -11.23
C ASN A 201 11.82 7.69 -11.76
N GLU A 202 13.13 7.77 -11.56
CA GLU A 202 14.11 6.76 -11.98
C GLU A 202 14.12 5.55 -11.02
N SER A 203 13.40 5.61 -9.90
CA SER A 203 13.45 4.57 -8.88
C SER A 203 12.32 3.56 -8.99
N ARG A 204 12.68 2.27 -9.03
CA ARG A 204 11.70 1.17 -8.94
C ARG A 204 10.88 1.23 -7.66
N HIS A 205 11.53 1.48 -6.53
CA HIS A 205 10.95 1.48 -5.19
C HIS A 205 10.97 2.87 -4.56
N PRO A 206 9.93 3.24 -3.79
CA PRO A 206 9.96 4.46 -2.99
C PRO A 206 11.04 4.37 -1.91
N GLU A 207 11.59 5.52 -1.56
CA GLU A 207 12.52 5.66 -0.45
C GLU A 207 11.74 5.91 0.84
N ALA A 208 12.12 5.19 1.90
CA ALA A 208 11.49 5.31 3.20
C ALA A 208 12.53 5.39 4.33
N ARG A 209 12.11 5.99 5.44
CA ARG A 209 12.88 6.01 6.69
C ARG A 209 12.17 5.18 7.76
N VAL A 210 12.96 4.62 8.68
CA VAL A 210 12.43 3.95 9.86
C VAL A 210 12.04 5.01 10.90
N LEU A 211 10.76 5.01 11.31
CA LEU A 211 10.27 5.84 12.41
C LEU A 211 10.49 5.15 13.76
N ARG A 212 10.17 3.86 13.84
CA ARG A 212 10.23 3.08 15.08
C ARG A 212 10.49 1.61 14.78
N VAL A 213 11.34 0.97 15.58
CA VAL A 213 11.45 -0.49 15.64
C VAL A 213 10.40 -0.97 16.65
N LEU A 214 9.45 -1.77 16.20
CA LEU A 214 8.37 -2.30 17.05
C LEU A 214 8.88 -3.46 17.90
N GLY A 215 9.70 -4.34 17.31
CA GLY A 215 10.30 -5.49 17.98
C GLY A 215 10.56 -6.66 17.02
N PRO A 216 10.95 -7.83 17.54
CA PRO A 216 11.26 -9.00 16.72
C PRO A 216 10.04 -9.54 15.98
N ALA A 217 10.21 -9.90 14.71
CA ALA A 217 9.18 -10.58 13.94
C ALA A 217 8.84 -11.95 14.56
N GLY A 218 7.55 -12.23 14.71
CA GLY A 218 7.02 -13.44 15.36
C GLY A 218 6.85 -13.35 16.88
N ASP A 219 7.26 -12.25 17.52
CA ASP A 219 6.92 -11.98 18.91
C ASP A 219 5.46 -11.51 19.04
N ALA A 220 4.69 -12.12 19.95
CA ALA A 220 3.25 -11.88 20.04
C ALA A 220 2.89 -10.42 20.35
N ALA A 221 3.64 -9.76 21.24
CA ALA A 221 3.40 -8.35 21.57
C ALA A 221 3.74 -7.45 20.38
N THR A 222 4.82 -7.76 19.67
CA THR A 222 5.25 -7.04 18.46
C THR A 222 4.22 -7.16 17.33
N GLU A 223 3.75 -8.38 17.04
CA GLU A 223 2.74 -8.62 15.99
C GLU A 223 1.40 -7.96 16.34
N THR A 224 1.02 -7.96 17.62
CA THR A 224 -0.18 -7.25 18.09
C THR A 224 -0.04 -5.74 17.84
N ALA A 225 1.10 -5.15 18.22
CA ALA A 225 1.36 -3.72 18.01
C ALA A 225 1.40 -3.35 16.51
N ALA A 226 1.96 -4.22 15.68
CA ALA A 226 1.97 -4.04 14.22
C ALA A 226 0.54 -4.02 13.66
N LEU A 227 -0.28 -4.99 14.03
CA LEU A 227 -1.67 -5.11 13.58
C LEU A 227 -2.53 -3.90 14.00
N LEU A 228 -2.35 -3.41 15.23
CA LEU A 228 -3.05 -2.21 15.70
C LEU A 228 -2.68 -0.97 14.88
N LEU A 229 -1.39 -0.80 14.55
CA LEU A 229 -0.93 0.32 13.72
C LEU A 229 -1.45 0.24 12.28
N GLU A 230 -1.45 -0.95 11.67
CA GLU A 230 -1.94 -1.17 10.31
C GLU A 230 -3.42 -0.82 10.15
N HIS A 231 -4.21 -1.04 11.19
CA HIS A 231 -5.64 -0.71 11.21
C HIS A 231 -5.92 0.67 11.83
N GLU A 232 -4.89 1.49 12.03
CA GLU A 232 -5.00 2.84 12.62
C GLU A 232 -5.71 2.84 13.99
N ILE A 233 -5.59 1.74 14.75
CA ILE A 233 -6.17 1.59 16.09
C ILE A 233 -5.23 2.22 17.11
N LEU A 234 -5.71 3.26 17.79
CA LEU A 234 -5.00 3.91 18.87
C LEU A 234 -5.01 3.05 20.13
N ASP A 235 -3.84 2.52 20.50
CA ASP A 235 -3.64 1.70 21.70
C ASP A 235 -3.04 2.49 22.88
N ALA A 236 -2.87 3.80 22.72
CA ALA A 236 -2.35 4.66 23.75
C ALA A 236 -3.31 4.72 24.97
N PRO A 237 -2.78 4.74 26.21
CA PRO A 237 -3.61 4.94 27.39
C PRO A 237 -4.42 6.22 27.31
N PHE A 238 -5.61 6.22 27.91
CA PHE A 238 -6.44 7.42 28.01
C PHE A 238 -5.68 8.60 28.61
N SER A 239 -5.95 9.80 28.09
CA SER A 239 -5.31 11.02 28.56
C SER A 239 -5.67 11.33 30.01
N ARG A 240 -4.81 12.08 30.71
CA ARG A 240 -5.12 12.54 32.09
C ARG A 240 -6.41 13.35 32.17
N GLY A 241 -6.76 14.10 31.11
CA GLY A 241 -8.01 14.85 31.03
C GLY A 241 -9.21 13.91 30.98
N ALA A 242 -9.18 12.91 30.11
CA ALA A 242 -10.24 11.90 30.02
C ALA A 242 -10.40 11.11 31.33
N LEU A 243 -9.28 10.73 31.97
CA LEU A 243 -9.31 10.05 33.27
C LEU A 243 -9.86 10.94 34.40
N ALA A 244 -9.70 12.26 34.32
CA ALA A 244 -10.22 13.20 35.31
C ALA A 244 -11.74 13.40 35.23
N GLU A 245 -12.38 13.01 34.11
CA GLU A 245 -13.84 13.01 33.95
C GLU A 245 -14.51 11.79 34.58
N LEU A 246 -13.74 10.77 34.96
CA LEU A 246 -14.27 9.61 35.66
C LEU A 246 -14.81 10.00 37.05
N PRO A 247 -15.87 9.32 37.55
CA PRO A 247 -16.37 9.56 38.90
C PRO A 247 -15.25 9.44 39.94
N SER A 248 -15.08 10.44 40.79
CA SER A 248 -14.03 10.46 41.83
C SER A 248 -14.08 9.28 42.80
N ALA A 249 -15.25 8.66 42.96
CA ALA A 249 -15.43 7.45 43.74
C ALA A 249 -14.73 6.21 43.13
N GLY A 250 -14.40 6.23 41.83
CA GLY A 250 -13.77 5.13 41.11
C GLY A 250 -14.50 3.81 41.33
N ALA A 251 -13.74 2.77 41.68
CA ALA A 251 -14.28 1.44 41.99
C ALA A 251 -15.23 1.40 43.21
N ALA A 252 -15.20 2.42 44.08
CA ALA A 252 -16.11 2.54 45.21
C ALA A 252 -17.45 3.19 44.84
N TRP A 253 -17.68 3.54 43.57
CA TRP A 253 -18.94 4.13 43.13
C TRP A 253 -20.14 3.23 43.48
N ARG A 254 -21.22 3.86 43.93
CA ARG A 254 -22.50 3.25 44.23
C ARG A 254 -23.60 4.20 43.77
N VAL A 255 -24.74 3.66 43.36
CA VAL A 255 -25.92 4.45 42.95
C VAL A 255 -26.31 5.39 44.11
N PRO A 256 -26.27 6.72 43.92
CA PRO A 256 -26.67 7.67 44.95
C PRO A 256 -28.17 7.59 45.29
N ARG A 257 -28.54 7.91 46.54
CA ARG A 257 -29.96 7.93 46.96
C ARG A 257 -30.82 8.91 46.16
N SER A 258 -30.23 9.99 45.66
CA SER A 258 -30.92 10.94 44.78
C SER A 258 -31.39 10.30 43.48
N GLU A 259 -30.58 9.42 42.88
CA GLU A 259 -30.94 8.70 41.66
C GLU A 259 -32.11 7.73 41.91
N LEU A 260 -32.16 7.08 43.07
CA LEU A 260 -33.26 6.18 43.45
C LEU A 260 -34.61 6.90 43.58
N SER A 261 -34.60 8.21 43.84
CA SER A 261 -35.82 9.01 43.93
C SER A 261 -36.25 9.58 42.57
N ALA A 262 -35.31 9.68 41.62
CA ALA A 262 -35.51 10.30 40.32
C ALA A 262 -35.73 9.28 39.19
N ARG A 263 -35.28 8.03 39.36
CA ARG A 263 -35.36 6.97 38.35
C ARG A 263 -36.27 5.83 38.80
N VAL A 264 -36.76 5.06 37.83
CA VAL A 264 -37.51 3.82 38.08
C VAL A 264 -36.62 2.82 38.80
N ASP A 265 -37.09 2.33 39.94
CA ASP A 265 -36.40 1.31 40.72
C ASP A 265 -36.83 -0.09 40.26
N ALA A 266 -35.93 -0.77 39.55
CA ALA A 266 -36.13 -2.12 39.02
C ALA A 266 -35.32 -3.18 39.79
N ARG A 267 -34.78 -2.87 40.97
CA ARG A 267 -33.91 -3.81 41.72
C ARG A 267 -34.60 -5.09 42.18
N GLU A 268 -35.93 -5.09 42.26
CA GLU A 268 -36.76 -6.26 42.59
C GLU A 268 -37.10 -7.12 41.35
N TRP A 269 -36.69 -6.71 40.15
CA TRP A 269 -36.97 -7.45 38.92
C TRP A 269 -36.02 -8.63 38.78
N ARG A 270 -36.51 -9.73 38.18
CA ARG A 270 -35.68 -10.90 37.88
C ARG A 270 -34.88 -10.67 36.61
N VAL A 271 -33.73 -10.02 36.75
CA VAL A 271 -32.80 -9.74 35.65
C VAL A 271 -31.64 -10.73 35.70
N MET A 272 -31.21 -11.20 34.53
CA MET A 272 -29.99 -12.00 34.35
C MET A 272 -29.29 -11.58 33.05
N SER A 273 -27.96 -11.63 33.03
CA SER A 273 -27.15 -11.54 31.82
C SER A 273 -26.71 -12.95 31.38
N ILE A 274 -26.42 -13.12 30.08
CA ILE A 274 -25.94 -14.38 29.51
C ILE A 274 -24.76 -14.05 28.61
N ASP A 275 -23.56 -14.30 29.13
CA ASP A 275 -22.32 -13.82 28.55
C ASP A 275 -21.32 -14.95 28.30
N PRO A 276 -20.35 -14.77 27.37
CA PRO A 276 -19.27 -15.73 27.17
C PRO A 276 -18.41 -15.93 28.44
N PRO A 277 -17.76 -17.11 28.60
CA PRO A 277 -16.81 -17.33 29.69
C PRO A 277 -15.69 -16.27 29.69
N GLY A 278 -15.48 -15.60 30.83
CA GLY A 278 -14.46 -14.57 30.99
C GLY A 278 -14.89 -13.15 30.64
N CYS A 279 -16.17 -12.91 30.35
CA CYS A 279 -16.73 -11.56 30.18
C CYS A 279 -16.49 -10.70 31.43
N VAL A 280 -16.02 -9.45 31.25
CA VAL A 280 -15.74 -8.48 32.33
C VAL A 280 -16.57 -7.20 32.21
N ASP A 281 -17.23 -7.01 31.08
CA ASP A 281 -17.98 -5.85 30.64
C ASP A 281 -19.40 -6.25 30.24
N VAL A 282 -20.29 -6.32 31.24
CA VAL A 282 -21.72 -6.73 31.15
C VAL A 282 -22.65 -5.53 31.03
#